data_AF-A0A432J8B4-F1
#
_entry.id   AF-A0A432J8B4-F1
#
_cell.length_a   1.000
_cell.length_b   1.000
_cell.length_c   1.000
_cell.angle_alpha   90.00
_cell.angle_beta   90.00
_cell.angle_gamma   90.00
#
_symmetry.space_group_name_H-M   'P 1'
#
loop_
_entity.id
_entity.type
_entity.pdbx_description
1 polymer ?
#
loop_
_entity_poly.entity_id
_entity_poly.type
_entity_poly.pdbx_seq_one_letter_code
_entity_poly.pdbx_strand_id
1 'polypeptide(L)' 'VGDSVIWDVRSDGEWDGSMSRGNKRVGHVPGAVHLEWFNLLDSATNEFKPAVEIRRILTDHGITPDKNVYTY' A
#
# COMPACT_ATOMS: atom_id res chain seq x y z
N VAL A 1 1.91 18.05 10.28
CA VAL A 1 2.05 16.78 9.56
C VAL A 1 0.94 16.73 8.54
N GLY A 2 1.13 17.37 7.38
CA GLY A 2 0.06 17.60 6.39
C GLY A 2 0.28 16.92 5.03
N ASP A 3 1.53 16.59 4.68
CA ASP A 3 1.90 16.26 3.29
C ASP A 3 2.70 14.95 3.15
N SER A 4 2.57 14.02 4.10
CA SER A 4 3.28 12.73 4.06
C SER A 4 2.30 11.57 4.11
N VAL A 5 2.59 10.51 3.35
CA VAL A 5 1.85 9.24 3.36
C VAL A 5 2.82 8.13 3.74
N ILE A 6 2.44 7.34 4.75
CA ILE A 6 3.07 6.05 5.00
C ILE A 6 2.24 5.01 4.27
N TRP A 7 2.82 4.35 3.28
CA TRP A 7 2.13 3.37 2.44
C TRP A 7 2.60 1.96 2.83
N ASP A 8 1.69 1.18 3.41
CA ASP A 8 1.92 -0.22 3.76
C ASP A 8 1.48 -1.11 2.61
N VAL A 9 2.46 -1.80 2.00
CA VAL A 9 2.25 -2.63 0.81
C VAL A 9 2.09 -4.12 1.12
N ARG A 10 2.00 -4.49 2.40
CA ARG A 10 1.89 -5.90 2.83
C ARG A 10 0.51 -6.47 2.47
N SER A 11 0.26 -7.71 2.88
CA SER A 11 -1.06 -8.34 2.70
C SER A 11 -2.12 -7.78 3.67
N ASP A 12 -3.41 -7.94 3.33
CA ASP A 12 -4.55 -7.56 4.18
C ASP A 12 -4.41 -8.12 5.62
N GLY A 13 -3.99 -9.39 5.74
CA GLY A 13 -3.87 -10.04 7.04
C GLY A 13 -2.71 -9.49 7.88
N GLU A 14 -1.62 -9.06 7.25
CA GLU A 14 -0.52 -8.40 7.96
C GLU A 14 -0.91 -6.99 8.40
N TRP A 15 -1.73 -6.31 7.59
CA TRP A 15 -2.25 -4.97 7.86
C TRP A 15 -3.28 -4.96 8.99
N ASP A 16 -4.30 -5.82 8.94
CA ASP A 16 -5.37 -5.89 9.94
C ASP A 16 -4.93 -6.60 11.23
N GLY A 17 -3.81 -7.31 11.17
CA GLY A 17 -3.20 -8.03 12.28
C GLY A 17 -3.73 -9.45 12.51
N SER A 18 -4.55 -9.98 11.60
CA SER A 18 -4.99 -11.37 11.60
C SER A 18 -3.88 -12.35 11.23
N MET A 19 -2.82 -11.87 10.56
CA MET A 19 -1.62 -12.64 10.19
C MET A 19 -0.37 -12.05 10.85
N SER A 20 0.20 -12.77 11.82
CA SER A 20 1.34 -12.22 12.59
C SER A 20 2.66 -12.21 11.83
N ARG A 21 2.88 -13.19 10.94
CA ARG A 21 4.18 -13.48 10.31
C ARG A 21 5.36 -13.60 11.29
N GLY A 22 5.08 -13.95 12.55
CA GLY A 22 6.10 -14.05 13.60
C GLY A 22 6.46 -12.73 14.27
N ASN A 23 5.76 -11.62 13.95
CA ASN A 23 5.97 -10.34 14.59
C ASN A 23 5.50 -10.34 16.05
N LYS A 24 6.23 -9.62 16.92
CA LYS A 24 5.88 -9.45 18.35
C LYS A 24 4.59 -8.66 18.55
N ARG A 25 4.24 -7.78 17.60
CA ARG A 25 3.00 -6.99 17.55
C ARG A 25 2.45 -7.05 16.13
N VAL A 26 1.15 -7.24 16.02
CA VAL A 26 0.43 -7.35 14.74
C VAL A 26 -0.26 -6.04 14.38
N GLY A 27 -0.68 -5.92 13.12
CA GLY A 27 -1.33 -4.72 12.58
C GLY A 27 -0.33 -3.83 11.83
N HIS A 28 -0.58 -2.53 11.87
CA HIS A 28 0.14 -1.54 11.07
C HIS A 28 0.48 -0.27 11.88
N VAL A 29 1.32 0.58 11.28
CA VAL A 29 1.65 1.90 11.84
C VAL A 29 0.39 2.78 11.82
N PRO A 30 -0.04 3.36 12.96
CA PRO A 30 -1.23 4.20 13.00
C PRO A 30 -1.21 5.33 11.96
N GLY A 31 -2.28 5.42 11.17
CA GLY A 31 -2.43 6.43 10.11
C GLY A 31 -1.75 6.09 8.78
N ALA A 32 -1.14 4.91 8.64
CA ALA A 32 -0.71 4.43 7.33
C ALA A 32 -1.91 4.22 6.38
N VAL A 33 -1.63 4.22 5.08
CA VAL A 33 -2.56 3.86 4.02
C VAL A 33 -2.21 2.46 3.54
N HIS A 34 -3.22 1.60 3.42
CA HIS A 34 -3.03 0.24 2.91
C HIS A 34 -3.38 0.14 1.43
N LEU A 35 -2.45 -0.43 0.67
CA LEU A 35 -2.68 -0.90 -0.69
C LEU A 35 -1.57 -1.91 -0.99
N GLU A 36 -1.92 -3.19 -1.09
CA GLU A 36 -0.96 -4.25 -1.34
C GLU A 36 -0.26 -4.06 -2.70
N TRP A 37 1.04 -4.33 -2.76
CA TRP A 37 1.82 -4.16 -4.00
C TRP A 37 1.23 -4.96 -5.17
N PHE A 38 0.62 -6.12 -4.89
CA PHE A 38 0.00 -6.98 -5.90
C PHE A 38 -1.17 -6.31 -6.62
N ASN A 39 -1.85 -5.34 -6.00
CA ASN A 39 -2.92 -4.58 -6.66
C ASN A 39 -2.41 -3.72 -7.84
N LEU A 40 -1.09 -3.51 -7.94
CA LEU A 40 -0.45 -2.77 -9.04
C LEU A 40 0.00 -3.68 -10.18
N LEU A 41 -0.18 -5.00 -10.05
CA LEU A 41 0.15 -5.98 -11.08
C LEU A 41 -1.11 -6.49 -11.79
N ASP A 42 -0.94 -6.87 -13.05
CA ASP A 42 -1.89 -7.72 -13.75
C ASP A 42 -1.77 -9.16 -13.22
N SER A 43 -2.86 -9.72 -12.71
CA SER A 43 -2.86 -11.05 -12.08
C SER A 43 -2.69 -12.20 -13.06
N ALA A 44 -2.90 -11.98 -14.36
CA ALA A 44 -2.75 -13.00 -15.39
C ALA A 44 -1.31 -13.05 -15.92
N THR A 45 -0.65 -11.89 -16.04
CA THR A 45 0.70 -11.79 -16.63
C THR A 45 1.80 -11.60 -15.58
N ASN A 46 1.47 -11.16 -14.37
CA ASN A 46 2.39 -10.66 -13.34
C ASN A 46 3.22 -9.44 -13.77
N GLU A 47 2.79 -8.73 -14.81
CA GLU A 47 3.40 -7.47 -15.24
C GLU A 47 2.77 -6.28 -14.50
N PHE A 48 3.45 -5.15 -14.48
CA PHE A 48 2.86 -3.91 -13.98
C PHE A 48 1.65 -3.52 -14.83
N LYS A 49 0.58 -3.09 -14.16
CA LYS A 49 -0.54 -2.42 -14.81
C LYS A 49 -0.06 -1.19 -15.60
N PRO A 50 -0.82 -0.75 -16.62
CA PRO A 50 -0.50 0.49 -17.33
C PRO A 50 -0.32 1.67 -16.36
N ALA A 51 0.66 2.54 -16.64
CA ALA A 51 1.00 3.65 -15.75
C ALA A 51 -0.19 4.57 -15.42
N VAL A 52 -1.14 4.73 -16.34
CA VAL A 52 -2.37 5.50 -16.12
C VAL A 52 -3.29 4.84 -15.08
N GLU A 53 -3.38 3.51 -15.11
CA GLU A 53 -4.19 2.74 -14.16
C GLU A 53 -3.53 2.76 -12.78
N ILE A 54 -2.22 2.56 -12.70
CA ILE A 54 -1.45 2.66 -11.45
C ILE A 54 -1.65 4.04 -10.82
N ARG A 55 -1.48 5.13 -11.58
CA ARG A 55 -1.68 6.49 -11.07
C ARG A 55 -3.09 6.70 -10.52
N ARG A 56 -4.11 6.16 -11.19
CA ARG A 56 -5.50 6.23 -10.72
C ARG A 56 -5.66 5.48 -9.40
N ILE A 57 -5.23 4.22 -9.33
CA ILE A 57 -5.32 3.38 -8.13
C ILE A 57 -4.65 4.09 -6.94
N LEU A 58 -3.44 4.62 -7.11
CA LEU A 58 -2.72 5.34 -6.06
C LEU A 58 -3.44 6.61 -5.61
N THR A 59 -3.93 7.41 -6.57
CA THR A 59 -4.66 8.65 -6.28
C THR A 59 -5.97 8.39 -5.54
N ASP A 60 -6.69 7.32 -5.89
CA ASP A 60 -7.93 6.89 -5.22
C ASP A 60 -7.67 6.53 -3.74
N HIS A 61 -6.44 6.14 -3.38
CA HIS A 61 -6.01 5.86 -2.00
C HIS A 61 -5.33 7.07 -1.34
N GLY A 62 -5.33 8.25 -1.98
CA GLY A 62 -4.70 9.46 -1.46
C GLY A 62 -3.16 9.44 -1.51
N ILE A 63 -2.56 8.50 -2.25
CA ILE A 63 -1.13 8.43 -2.54
C ILE A 63 -0.87 9.24 -3.81
N THR A 64 -0.55 10.52 -3.64
CA THR A 64 -0.47 11.49 -4.74
C THR A 64 0.94 12.06 -4.92
N PRO A 65 1.35 12.48 -6.13
CA PRO A 65 2.72 12.94 -6.41
C PRO A 65 3.16 14.21 -5.66
N ASP A 66 2.21 14.98 -5.12
CA ASP A 66 2.45 16.18 -4.31
C ASP A 66 2.82 15.87 -2.84
N LYS A 67 2.71 14.60 -2.42
CA LYS A 67 3.02 14.16 -1.06
C LYS A 67 4.37 13.45 -0.98
N ASN A 68 5.00 13.50 0.18
CA ASN A 68 6.14 12.64 0.49
C ASN A 68 5.63 11.24 0.83
N VAL A 69 5.96 10.24 0.00
CA VAL A 69 5.49 8.86 0.18
C VAL A 69 6.62 8.00 0.75
N TYR A 70 6.35 7.32 1.86
CA TYR A 70 7.26 6.37 2.52
C TYR A 70 6.62 4.98 2.50
N THR A 71 7.22 4.04 1.79
CA THR A 71 6.71 2.67 1.67
C THR A 71 7.38 1.73 2.67
N TYR A 72 6.65 0.75 3.18
CA TYR A 72 7.20 -0.36 3.97
C TYR A 72 6.42 -1.67 3.80
#